data_AF-A0A496PNB9-F1
#
_entry.id   AF-A0A496PNB9-F1
#
_cell.length_a   1.000
_cell.length_b   1.000
_cell.length_c   1.000
_cell.angle_alpha   90.00
_cell.angle_beta   90.00
_cell.angle_gamma   90.00
#
_symmetry.space_group_name_H-M   'P 1'
#
loop_
_entity.id
_entity.type
_entity.pdbx_description
1 polymer ?
#
loop_
_entity_poly.entity_id
_entity_poly.type
_entity_poly.pdbx_seq_one_letter_code
_entity_poly.pdbx_strand_id
1 'polypeptide(L)'
;MLRKILHKPITVVIISAVLVFLLVNGLRNGGYLEFLELSAYDWFIRLTPKQTSESPWITIIAISEEDIQSIGHWPLSDKTIAEALTTILDRNPRAIGLDIYRDIPVPPGREELNHVFADNS
;
A
#
# COMPACT_ATOMS: atom_id res chain seq x y z
N MET A 1 38.82 42.68 3.67
CA MET A 1 37.78 42.45 4.71
C MET A 1 37.49 40.95 4.93
N LEU A 2 37.46 40.11 3.89
CA LEU A 2 37.29 38.64 3.98
C LEU A 2 38.24 37.91 4.94
N ARG A 3 39.51 38.33 5.02
CA ARG A 3 40.58 37.58 5.72
C ARG A 3 40.45 37.58 7.25
N LYS A 4 39.78 38.59 7.86
CA LYS A 4 39.57 38.68 9.32
C LYS A 4 38.40 37.82 9.81
N ILE A 5 37.43 37.52 8.94
CA ILE A 5 36.26 36.69 9.25
C ILE A 5 36.68 35.20 9.37
N LEU A 6 37.72 34.80 8.65
CA LEU A 6 38.25 33.43 8.59
C LEU A 6 39.16 33.03 9.78
N HIS A 7 39.40 33.91 10.76
CA HIS A 7 40.28 33.62 11.90
C HIS A 7 39.53 33.07 13.12
N LYS A 8 38.19 33.13 13.14
CA LYS A 8 37.39 32.49 14.19
C LYS A 8 37.02 31.08 13.73
N PRO A 9 37.44 30.03 14.46
CA PRO A 9 37.18 28.64 14.05
C PRO A 9 35.67 28.38 13.90
N ILE A 10 34.85 29.01 14.73
CA ILE A 10 33.39 28.92 14.68
C ILE A 10 32.83 29.41 13.34
N THR A 11 33.33 30.53 12.82
CA THR A 11 32.84 31.09 11.56
C THR A 11 33.19 30.19 10.37
N VAL A 12 34.38 29.58 10.40
CA VAL A 12 34.80 28.61 9.38
C VAL A 12 33.90 27.37 9.41
N VAL A 13 33.60 26.85 10.60
CA VAL A 13 32.71 25.69 10.78
C VAL A 13 31.29 25.98 10.28
N ILE A 14 30.74 27.15 10.59
CA ILE A 14 29.40 27.54 10.13
C ILE A 14 29.37 27.65 8.59
N ILE A 15 30.35 28.33 7.99
CA ILE A 15 30.43 28.48 6.54
C ILE A 15 30.57 27.12 5.85
N SER A 16 31.43 26.23 6.37
CA SER A 16 31.58 24.89 5.80
C SER A 16 30.30 24.06 5.91
N ALA A 17 29.58 24.13 7.04
CA ALA A 17 28.34 23.39 7.23
C ALA A 17 27.24 23.87 6.26
N VAL A 18 27.08 25.19 6.11
CA VAL A 18 26.11 25.78 5.17
C VAL A 18 26.46 25.41 3.73
N LEU A 19 27.74 25.46 3.36
CA LEU A 19 28.17 25.11 2.01
C LEU A 19 27.89 23.65 1.68
N VAL A 20 28.23 22.73 2.60
CA VAL A 20 27.92 21.30 2.44
C VAL A 20 26.41 21.07 2.36
N PHE A 21 25.63 21.70 3.24
CA PHE A 21 24.17 21.58 3.22
C PHE A 21 23.57 22.01 1.87
N LEU A 22 23.97 23.18 1.36
CA LEU A 22 23.48 23.69 0.08
C LEU A 22 23.90 22.80 -1.09
N LEU A 23 25.16 22.32 -1.09
CA LEU A 23 25.67 21.42 -2.12
C LEU A 23 24.88 20.11 -2.15
N VAL A 24 24.71 19.46 -1.00
CA VAL A 24 23.97 18.19 -0.90
C VAL A 24 22.51 18.37 -1.32
N ASN A 25 21.84 19.44 -0.87
CA ASN A 25 20.46 19.72 -1.29
C ASN A 25 20.36 20.02 -2.79
N GLY A 26 21.33 20.75 -3.35
CA GLY A 26 21.38 21.01 -4.79
C GLY A 26 21.53 19.72 -5.61
N LEU A 27 22.45 18.84 -5.21
CA LEU A 27 22.67 17.54 -5.87
C LEU A 27 21.45 16.62 -5.74
N ARG A 28 20.80 16.61 -4.58
CA ARG A 28 19.58 15.85 -4.33
C ARG A 28 18.42 16.33 -5.21
N ASN A 29 18.16 17.65 -5.25
CA ASN A 29 17.11 18.21 -6.10
C ASN A 29 17.37 18.00 -7.59
N GLY A 30 18.64 17.87 -7.99
CA GLY A 30 19.03 17.52 -9.37
C GLY A 30 19.01 16.03 -9.69
N GLY A 31 18.65 15.15 -8.75
CA GLY A 31 18.60 13.69 -8.96
C GLY A 31 19.96 12.98 -8.98
N TYR A 32 21.08 13.69 -8.79
CA TYR A 32 22.42 13.08 -8.84
C TYR A 32 22.69 12.09 -7.70
N LEU A 33 21.94 12.19 -6.60
CA LEU A 33 22.03 11.28 -5.46
C LEU A 33 20.96 10.17 -5.49
N GLU A 34 20.06 10.17 -6.47
CA GLU A 34 18.91 9.24 -6.54
C GLU A 34 19.35 7.77 -6.49
N PHE A 35 20.42 7.41 -7.22
CA PHE A 35 20.96 6.05 -7.19
C PHE A 35 21.37 5.59 -5.79
N LEU A 36 21.99 6.48 -5.01
CA LEU A 36 22.41 6.18 -3.63
C LEU A 36 21.20 6.13 -2.70
N GLU A 37 20.23 7.02 -2.89
CA GLU A 37 18.97 7.03 -2.13
C GLU A 37 18.21 5.72 -2.32
N LEU A 38 18.03 5.27 -3.56
CA LEU A 38 17.37 4.00 -3.88
C LEU A 38 18.14 2.80 -3.31
N SER A 39 19.46 2.78 -3.45
CA SER A 39 20.29 1.70 -2.90
C SER A 39 20.20 1.62 -1.36
N ALA A 40 20.19 2.79 -0.68
CA ALA A 40 20.03 2.86 0.77
C ALA A 40 18.63 2.42 1.22
N TYR A 41 17.60 2.80 0.45
CA TYR A 41 16.23 2.36 0.68
C TYR A 41 16.09 0.84 0.55
N ASP A 42 16.62 0.25 -0.52
CA ASP A 42 16.60 -1.20 -0.73
C ASP A 42 17.29 -1.95 0.41
N TRP A 43 18.41 -1.41 0.91
CA TRP A 43 19.09 -1.93 2.08
C TRP A 43 18.23 -1.84 3.34
N PHE A 44 17.57 -0.71 3.56
CA PHE A 44 16.66 -0.52 4.69
C PHE A 44 15.49 -1.51 4.65
N ILE A 45 14.89 -1.73 3.49
CA ILE A 45 13.81 -2.72 3.31
C ILE A 45 14.32 -4.14 3.57
N ARG A 46 15.53 -4.49 3.10
CA ARG A 46 16.14 -5.81 3.36
C ARG A 46 16.46 -6.05 4.83
N LEU A 47 16.89 -5.01 5.54
CA LEU A 47 17.20 -5.07 6.97
C LEU A 47 15.95 -5.01 7.84
N THR A 48 14.82 -4.55 7.30
CA THR A 48 13.54 -4.60 8.01
C THR A 48 13.21 -6.06 8.30
N PRO A 49 12.96 -6.44 9.57
CA PRO A 49 12.64 -7.81 9.92
C PRO A 49 11.50 -8.31 9.04
N LYS A 50 11.75 -9.36 8.27
CA LYS A 50 10.70 -10.02 7.49
C LYS A 50 9.63 -10.42 8.50
N GLN A 51 8.41 -9.87 8.36
CA GLN A 51 7.31 -10.24 9.24
C GLN A 51 7.24 -11.77 9.25
N THR A 52 7.52 -12.33 10.42
CA THR A 52 7.63 -13.77 10.57
C THR A 52 6.20 -14.32 10.56
N SER A 53 5.97 -15.29 9.69
CA SER A 53 4.71 -15.97 9.42
C SER A 53 3.76 -15.23 8.49
N GLU A 54 3.26 -15.97 7.50
CA GLU A 54 1.93 -15.78 6.93
C GLU A 54 1.01 -15.38 8.07
N SER A 55 0.41 -14.19 7.98
CA SER A 55 -0.50 -13.69 8.99
C SER A 55 -1.71 -14.63 9.02
N PRO A 56 -1.87 -15.51 10.03
CA PRO A 56 -2.95 -16.49 10.03
C PRO A 56 -4.34 -15.85 10.17
N TRP A 57 -4.39 -14.53 10.39
CA TRP A 57 -5.60 -13.73 10.56
C TRP A 57 -6.23 -13.25 9.25
N ILE A 58 -5.56 -13.38 8.10
CA ILE A 58 -6.11 -12.94 6.81
C ILE A 58 -6.36 -14.18 5.94
N THR A 59 -7.64 -14.48 5.72
CA THR A 59 -8.07 -15.50 4.77
C THR A 59 -8.34 -14.84 3.43
N ILE A 60 -7.63 -15.28 2.40
CA ILE A 60 -7.86 -14.84 1.02
C ILE A 60 -8.80 -15.82 0.35
N ILE A 61 -9.92 -15.32 -0.14
CA ILE A 61 -10.86 -16.05 -0.98
C ILE A 61 -10.70 -15.47 -2.38
N ALA A 62 -10.14 -16.26 -3.29
CA ALA A 62 -9.92 -15.87 -4.68
C ALA A 62 -10.90 -16.61 -5.59
N ILE A 63 -11.17 -16.03 -6.76
CA ILE A 63 -11.91 -16.67 -7.83
C ILE A 63 -10.91 -16.98 -8.93
N SER A 64 -10.71 -18.26 -9.24
CA SER A 64 -9.77 -18.68 -10.29
C SER A 64 -10.42 -18.65 -11.68
N GLU A 65 -9.60 -18.80 -12.72
CA GLU A 65 -10.10 -18.93 -14.09
C GLU A 65 -10.95 -20.20 -14.25
N GLU A 66 -10.56 -21.30 -13.59
CA GLU A 66 -11.33 -22.53 -13.57
C GLU A 66 -12.71 -22.33 -12.92
N ASP A 67 -12.79 -21.55 -11.84
CA ASP A 67 -14.06 -21.21 -11.19
C ASP A 67 -14.96 -20.42 -12.16
N ILE A 68 -14.41 -19.42 -12.85
CA ILE A 68 -15.16 -18.59 -13.83
C ILE A 68 -15.71 -19.47 -14.96
N GLN A 69 -14.89 -20.36 -15.51
CA GLN A 69 -15.30 -21.28 -16.56
C GLN A 69 -16.37 -22.26 -16.06
N SER A 70 -16.29 -22.72 -14.81
CA SER A 70 -17.27 -23.62 -14.21
C SER A 70 -18.63 -22.95 -13.97
N ILE A 71 -18.62 -21.67 -13.58
CA ILE A 71 -19.82 -20.85 -13.36
C ILE A 71 -20.46 -20.48 -14.71
N GLY A 72 -19.64 -20.39 -15.76
CA GLY A 72 -20.10 -20.17 -17.14
C GLY A 72 -20.58 -18.75 -17.44
N HIS A 73 -20.48 -17.84 -16.45
CA HIS A 73 -20.78 -16.43 -16.63
C HIS A 73 -19.85 -15.57 -15.76
N TRP A 74 -19.49 -14.41 -16.29
CA TRP A 74 -18.80 -13.36 -15.56
C TRP A 74 -19.35 -12.00 -16.01
N PRO A 75 -19.59 -11.04 -15.10
CA PRO A 75 -19.33 -11.06 -13.65
C PRO A 75 -20.26 -11.97 -12.83
N LEU A 76 -19.91 -12.25 -11.58
CA LEU A 76 -20.77 -12.99 -10.65
C LEU A 76 -22.07 -12.25 -10.38
N SER A 77 -23.16 -13.00 -10.18
CA SER A 77 -24.45 -12.44 -9.79
C SER A 77 -24.41 -11.85 -8.38
N ASP A 78 -25.27 -10.87 -8.12
CA ASP A 78 -25.41 -10.23 -6.81
C ASP A 78 -25.79 -11.25 -5.73
N LYS A 79 -26.60 -12.24 -6.10
CA LYS A 79 -26.99 -13.35 -5.23
C LYS A 79 -25.79 -14.16 -4.76
N THR A 80 -24.91 -14.56 -5.69
CA THR A 80 -23.72 -15.35 -5.37
C THR A 80 -22.80 -14.59 -4.41
N ILE A 81 -22.63 -13.28 -4.62
CA ILE A 81 -21.81 -12.43 -3.74
C ILE A 81 -22.47 -12.30 -2.37
N ALA A 82 -23.79 -12.10 -2.31
CA ALA A 82 -24.53 -12.00 -1.05
C ALA A 82 -24.41 -13.30 -0.22
N GLU A 83 -24.54 -14.46 -0.85
CA GLU A 83 -24.39 -15.77 -0.21
C GLU A 83 -22.96 -16.00 0.31
N ALA A 84 -21.95 -15.64 -0.48
CA ALA A 84 -20.55 -15.73 -0.07
C ALA A 84 -20.25 -14.82 1.14
N LEU A 85 -20.67 -13.56 1.10
CA LEU A 85 -20.49 -12.62 2.21
C LEU A 85 -21.22 -13.07 3.47
N THR A 86 -22.46 -13.55 3.36
CA THR A 86 -23.23 -14.08 4.50
C THR A 86 -22.48 -15.25 5.15
N THR A 87 -21.99 -16.19 4.34
CA THR A 87 -21.21 -17.35 4.83
C THR A 87 -19.94 -16.92 5.56
N ILE A 88 -19.27 -15.86 5.09
CA ILE A 88 -18.07 -15.32 5.73
C ILE A 88 -18.44 -14.60 7.04
N LEU A 89 -19.50 -13.79 7.04
CA LEU A 89 -20.00 -13.07 8.21
C LEU A 89 -20.42 -14.02 9.35
N ASP A 90 -20.97 -15.19 9.03
CA ASP A 90 -21.31 -16.23 10.00
C ASP A 90 -20.10 -16.76 10.79
N ARG A 91 -18.88 -16.52 10.30
CA ARG A 91 -17.62 -16.87 10.99
C ARG A 91 -17.09 -15.73 11.88
N ASN A 92 -17.83 -14.64 12.02
CA ASN A 92 -17.51 -13.46 12.82
C ASN A 92 -16.13 -12.86 12.50
N PRO A 93 -15.87 -12.48 11.23
CA PRO A 93 -14.61 -11.89 10.82
C PRO A 93 -14.45 -10.50 11.42
N ARG A 94 -13.21 -10.05 11.62
CA ARG A 94 -12.94 -8.69 12.11
C ARG A 94 -13.24 -7.61 11.07
N ALA A 95 -12.99 -7.91 9.80
CA ALA A 95 -13.22 -7.03 8.66
C ALA A 95 -13.28 -7.87 7.38
N ILE A 96 -13.99 -7.39 6.36
CA ILE A 96 -14.05 -8.00 5.03
C ILE A 96 -13.65 -6.93 4.01
N GLY A 97 -12.63 -7.23 3.21
CA GLY A 97 -12.30 -6.46 2.01
C GLY A 97 -12.84 -7.20 0.79
N LEU A 98 -13.64 -6.53 -0.04
CA LEU A 98 -14.16 -7.07 -1.29
C LEU A 98 -13.53 -6.30 -2.45
N ASP A 99 -12.69 -6.97 -3.22
CA ASP A 99 -12.10 -6.44 -4.45
C ASP A 99 -12.58 -7.28 -5.64
N ILE A 100 -13.63 -6.79 -6.31
CA ILE A 100 -14.20 -7.41 -7.50
C ILE A 100 -14.38 -6.36 -8.58
N TYR A 101 -14.05 -6.72 -9.82
CA TYR A 101 -14.23 -5.83 -10.96
C TYR A 101 -15.68 -5.87 -11.44
N ARG A 102 -16.49 -4.90 -11.00
CA ARG A 102 -17.89 -4.75 -11.38
C ARG A 102 -18.36 -3.30 -11.23
N ASP A 103 -18.96 -2.75 -12.28
CA ASP A 103 -19.44 -1.37 -12.35
C ASP A 103 -20.98 -1.24 -12.38
N ILE A 104 -21.70 -2.34 -12.59
CA ILE A 104 -23.17 -2.37 -12.68
C ILE A 104 -23.80 -3.48 -11.83
N PRO A 105 -25.08 -3.36 -11.40
CA PRO A 105 -25.81 -4.47 -10.80
C PRO A 105 -25.91 -5.70 -11.71
N VAL A 106 -25.70 -6.90 -11.17
CA VAL A 106 -25.79 -8.16 -11.92
C VAL A 106 -26.89 -9.04 -11.31
N PRO A 107 -28.12 -9.01 -11.84
CA PRO A 107 -29.21 -9.82 -11.29
C PRO A 107 -28.93 -11.32 -11.48
N PRO A 108 -29.54 -12.21 -10.67
CA PRO A 108 -30.44 -11.90 -9.55
C PRO A 108 -29.70 -11.53 -8.25
N GLY A 109 -30.43 -11.05 -7.24
CA GLY A 109 -29.91 -10.95 -5.87
C GLY A 109 -29.52 -9.55 -5.36
N ARG A 110 -29.97 -8.48 -6.04
CA ARG A 110 -29.55 -7.12 -5.71
C ARG A 110 -30.02 -6.68 -4.33
N GLU A 111 -31.25 -7.04 -3.96
CA GLU A 111 -31.83 -6.65 -2.68
C GLU A 111 -31.11 -7.36 -1.52
N GLU A 112 -30.82 -8.65 -1.68
CA GLU A 112 -30.07 -9.47 -0.73
C GLU A 112 -28.66 -8.91 -0.51
N LEU A 113 -27.96 -8.57 -1.60
CA LEU A 113 -26.64 -7.97 -1.52
C LEU A 113 -26.65 -6.60 -0.82
N ASN A 114 -27.64 -5.76 -1.13
CA ASN A 114 -27.80 -4.47 -0.45
C ASN A 114 -28.09 -4.65 1.04
N HIS A 115 -28.87 -5.67 1.42
CA HIS A 115 -29.16 -5.99 2.82
C HIS A 115 -27.88 -6.33 3.59
N VAL A 116 -27.06 -7.23 3.03
CA VAL A 116 -25.78 -7.61 3.62
C VAL A 116 -24.87 -6.39 3.84
N PHE A 117 -24.84 -5.45 2.90
CA PHE A 117 -24.07 -4.22 3.07
C PHE A 117 -24.66 -3.26 4.11
N ALA A 118 -25.97 -3.06 4.12
CA ALA A 118 -26.63 -2.13 5.05
C ALA A 118 -26.57 -2.61 6.50
N ASP A 119 -26.67 -3.92 6.72
CA ASP A 119 -26.68 -4.50 8.07
C ASP A 119 -25.26 -4.52 8.70
N ASN A 120 -24.21 -4.31 7.90
CA ASN A 120 -22.80 -4.46 8.32
C ASN A 120 -21.91 -3.24 8.00
N SER A 121 -22.49 -2.09 7.64
CA SER A 121 -21.80 -0.80 7.43
C SER A 121 -21.86 0.10 8.67
#